data_AF-A0A350UUW1-F1
#
_entry.id   AF-A0A350UUW1-F1
#
_cell.length_a   1.000
_cell.length_b   1.000
_cell.length_c   1.000
_cell.angle_alpha   90.00
_cell.angle_beta   90.00
_cell.angle_gamma   90.00
#
_symmetry.space_group_name_H-M   'P 1'
#
loop_
_entity.id
_entity.type
_entity.pdbx_description
1 polymer ?
#
loop_
_entity_poly.entity_id
_entity_poly.type
_entity_poly.pdbx_seq_one_letter_code
_entity_poly.pdbx_strand_id
1 'polypeptide(L)'
;KFGGGASYQERPTVTYSPLQGDKFIKRVLSPVPLKTISLLYHSGWSVERILRLCLQKMGTHQNAPGASGPTPEHPPQFEGFVQVIKLFRVMQTKGVLEVALDSSQGRSGIVLQIADEAKDWPEVRKLSGYLGTAPGHTRYVLSNNKTTNEPGHIQTVTRSLLGIMFYLSQAVESPESHRKSGKVTITRHKSGEEFDWKKVTGDLLRVHSQYLIPDTASVAVYYRDHWFYVDDSNLSSKSTFSLLAQIFALQAGNIKDVSPMLTLPIGG
;
A
#
# COMPACT_ATOMS: atom_id res chain seq x y z
N LYS A 1 55.63 26.55 27.43
CA LYS A 1 55.08 25.19 27.20
C LYS A 1 53.79 25.35 26.39
N PHE A 2 53.83 25.06 25.09
CA PHE A 2 52.67 25.17 24.20
C PHE A 2 51.88 23.85 24.24
N GLY A 3 50.57 23.94 24.49
CA GLY A 3 49.64 22.82 24.35
C GLY A 3 48.87 22.97 23.05
N GLY A 4 49.08 22.07 22.09
CA GLY A 4 48.29 21.97 20.87
C GLY A 4 47.27 20.85 20.99
N GLY A 5 45.99 21.20 21.12
CA GLY A 5 44.88 20.25 21.00
C GLY A 5 44.51 20.07 19.54
N ALA A 6 44.68 18.86 19.00
CA ALA A 6 44.13 18.50 17.69
C ALA A 6 42.66 18.14 17.85
N SER A 7 41.75 18.94 17.29
CA SER A 7 40.33 18.58 17.18
C SER A 7 40.13 17.68 15.96
N TYR A 8 39.85 16.40 16.18
CA TYR A 8 39.41 15.48 15.13
C TYR A 8 37.93 15.73 14.85
N GLN A 9 37.62 16.35 13.71
CA GLN A 9 36.24 16.57 13.26
C GLN A 9 35.88 15.49 12.25
N GLU A 10 35.17 14.46 12.70
CA GLU A 10 34.65 13.41 11.84
C GLU A 10 33.52 14.00 10.99
N ARG A 11 33.78 14.26 9.70
CA ARG A 11 32.75 14.66 8.74
C ARG A 11 32.09 13.39 8.23
N PRO A 12 30.83 13.06 8.60
CA PRO A 12 30.18 11.90 8.03
C PRO A 12 29.97 12.15 6.53
N THR A 13 30.70 11.42 5.70
CA THR A 13 30.45 11.37 4.27
C THR A 13 29.15 10.60 4.06
N VAL A 14 28.07 11.33 3.76
CA VAL A 14 26.82 10.70 3.32
C VAL A 14 27.01 10.23 1.89
N THR A 15 27.39 8.96 1.72
CA THR A 15 27.52 8.34 0.40
C THR A 15 26.12 8.11 -0.18
N TYR A 16 25.72 8.95 -1.13
CA TYR A 16 24.52 8.75 -1.94
C TYR A 16 24.89 7.82 -3.11
N SER A 17 24.53 6.55 -3.03
CA SER A 17 24.60 5.64 -4.19
C SER A 17 23.29 5.77 -4.97
N PRO A 18 23.26 6.45 -6.14
CA PRO A 18 22.05 6.53 -6.93
C PRO A 18 21.60 5.14 -7.36
N LEU A 19 20.30 4.89 -7.27
CA LEU A 19 19.68 3.63 -7.69
C LEU A 19 19.65 3.55 -9.21
N GLN A 20 20.67 2.98 -9.85
CA GLN A 20 20.72 2.81 -11.30
C GLN A 20 20.18 1.45 -11.77
N GLY A 21 19.43 1.48 -12.88
CA GLY A 21 19.07 0.34 -13.71
C GLY A 21 18.19 -0.73 -13.04
N ASP A 22 18.63 -1.98 -13.13
CA ASP A 22 17.85 -3.18 -12.79
C ASP A 22 17.40 -3.25 -11.33
N LYS A 23 18.19 -2.73 -10.38
CA LYS A 23 17.84 -2.71 -8.96
C LYS A 23 16.59 -1.85 -8.71
N PHE A 24 16.45 -0.72 -9.41
CA PHE A 24 15.26 0.14 -9.30
C PHE A 24 14.04 -0.52 -9.94
N ILE A 25 14.18 -1.05 -11.16
CA ILE A 25 13.10 -1.73 -11.88
C ILE A 25 12.59 -2.92 -11.06
N LYS A 26 13.50 -3.75 -10.54
CA LYS A 26 13.14 -4.89 -9.69
C LYS A 26 12.39 -4.45 -8.43
N ARG A 27 12.75 -3.34 -7.78
CA ARG A 27 12.03 -2.81 -6.61
C ARG A 27 10.61 -2.36 -6.93
N VAL A 28 10.43 -1.66 -8.03
CA VAL A 28 9.13 -1.13 -8.46
C VAL A 28 8.19 -2.26 -8.89
N LEU A 29 8.73 -3.33 -9.49
CA LEU A 29 7.97 -4.46 -10.00
C LEU A 29 7.79 -5.62 -9.01
N SER A 30 8.64 -5.73 -7.98
CA SER A 30 8.53 -6.81 -6.99
C SER A 30 7.28 -6.63 -6.11
N PRO A 31 6.51 -7.69 -5.83
CA PRO A 31 5.41 -7.62 -4.88
C PRO A 31 5.87 -7.19 -3.49
N VAL A 32 5.09 -6.35 -2.82
CA VAL A 32 5.34 -5.93 -1.44
C VAL A 32 5.38 -7.17 -0.54
N PRO A 33 6.49 -7.43 0.20
CA PRO A 33 6.57 -8.54 1.13
C PRO A 33 5.61 -8.37 2.30
N LEU A 34 5.00 -9.46 2.77
CA LEU A 34 4.10 -9.44 3.93
C LEU A 34 4.78 -8.91 5.21
N LYS A 35 6.11 -9.08 5.34
CA LYS A 35 6.88 -8.44 6.42
C LYS A 35 6.74 -6.91 6.45
N THR A 36 6.66 -6.29 5.28
CA THR A 36 6.44 -4.83 5.15
C THR A 36 5.08 -4.44 5.71
N ILE A 37 4.04 -5.26 5.51
CA ILE A 37 2.70 -5.01 6.05
C ILE A 37 2.72 -5.01 7.58
N SER A 38 3.40 -5.98 8.21
CA SER A 38 3.58 -6.00 9.68
C SER A 38 4.38 -4.79 10.19
N LEU A 39 5.47 -4.41 9.51
CA LEU A 39 6.24 -3.19 9.87
C LEU A 39 5.42 -1.90 9.77
N LEU A 40 4.57 -1.79 8.75
CA LEU A 40 3.66 -0.65 8.59
C LEU A 40 2.59 -0.64 9.69
N TYR A 41 2.04 -1.81 10.04
CA TYR A 41 1.07 -1.92 11.13
C TYR A 41 1.66 -1.43 12.45
N HIS A 42 2.86 -1.89 12.81
CA HIS A 42 3.54 -1.48 14.04
C HIS A 42 4.07 -0.03 14.02
N SER A 43 4.11 0.63 12.85
CA SER A 43 4.37 2.08 12.78
C SER A 43 3.11 2.94 12.86
N GLY A 44 1.97 2.34 13.23
CA GLY A 44 0.72 3.06 13.56
C GLY A 44 -0.24 3.24 12.39
N TRP A 45 0.04 2.63 11.23
CA TRP A 45 -0.85 2.74 10.08
C TRP A 45 -2.15 1.94 10.26
N SER A 46 -3.22 2.46 9.65
CA SER A 46 -4.50 1.76 9.56
C SER A 46 -4.35 0.45 8.79
N VAL A 47 -4.74 -0.67 9.41
CA VAL A 47 -4.74 -2.00 8.76
C VAL A 47 -5.57 -2.00 7.48
N GLU A 48 -6.70 -1.28 7.48
CA GLU A 48 -7.54 -1.11 6.29
C GLU A 48 -6.77 -0.44 5.16
N ARG A 49 -6.08 0.67 5.43
CA ARG A 49 -5.32 1.40 4.40
C ARG A 49 -4.16 0.54 3.88
N ILE A 50 -3.41 -0.10 4.77
CA ILE A 50 -2.28 -0.96 4.37
C ILE A 50 -2.78 -2.10 3.46
N LEU A 51 -3.81 -2.84 3.89
CA LEU A 51 -4.28 -4.01 3.15
C LEU A 51 -4.95 -3.61 1.82
N ARG A 52 -5.66 -2.48 1.74
CA ARG A 52 -6.23 -1.97 0.47
C ARG A 52 -5.18 -1.63 -0.55
N LEU A 53 -4.08 -1.00 -0.14
CA LEU A 53 -3.01 -0.68 -1.08
C LEU A 53 -2.24 -1.97 -1.43
N CYS A 54 -1.81 -2.72 -0.41
CA CYS A 54 -0.83 -3.78 -0.60
C CYS A 54 -1.41 -5.10 -1.13
N LEU A 55 -2.70 -5.42 -0.98
CA LEU A 55 -3.25 -6.71 -1.40
C LEU A 55 -4.15 -6.58 -2.63
N GLN A 56 -3.93 -7.41 -3.65
CA GLN A 56 -4.85 -7.59 -4.78
C GLN A 56 -6.02 -8.51 -4.44
N LYS A 57 -5.80 -9.46 -3.52
CA LYS A 57 -6.84 -10.37 -3.00
C LYS A 57 -6.44 -10.96 -1.66
N MET A 58 -7.45 -11.45 -0.95
CA MET A 58 -7.33 -12.21 0.28
C MET A 58 -8.38 -13.34 0.27
N GLY A 59 -7.92 -14.56 0.06
CA GLY A 59 -8.78 -15.72 -0.19
C GLY A 59 -9.58 -15.54 -1.47
N THR A 60 -10.90 -15.65 -1.36
CA THR A 60 -11.85 -15.42 -2.45
C THR A 60 -12.20 -13.94 -2.66
N HIS A 61 -11.83 -13.07 -1.71
CA HIS A 61 -12.15 -11.65 -1.76
C HIS A 61 -11.12 -10.89 -2.61
N GLN A 62 -11.57 -10.41 -3.76
CA GLN A 62 -10.77 -9.59 -4.65
C GLN A 62 -10.78 -8.14 -4.19
N ASN A 63 -9.67 -7.44 -4.37
CA ASN A 63 -9.53 -6.01 -4.13
C ASN A 63 -9.16 -5.32 -5.45
N ALA A 64 -10.03 -5.34 -6.44
CA ALA A 64 -9.75 -4.78 -7.77
C ALA A 64 -8.38 -5.16 -8.36
N PRO A 65 -8.07 -6.46 -8.53
CA PRO A 65 -6.80 -6.91 -9.07
C PRO A 65 -6.52 -6.31 -10.46
N GLY A 66 -7.54 -6.18 -11.31
CA GLY A 66 -7.45 -5.58 -12.65
C GLY A 66 -7.03 -4.11 -12.66
N ALA A 67 -7.12 -3.40 -11.52
CA ALA A 67 -6.62 -2.04 -11.36
C ALA A 67 -5.15 -1.97 -10.90
N SER A 68 -4.44 -3.10 -10.85
CA SER A 68 -2.99 -3.12 -10.56
C SER A 68 -2.13 -2.95 -11.83
N GLY A 69 -2.77 -2.66 -12.96
CA GLY A 69 -2.20 -2.35 -14.27
C GLY A 69 -3.00 -1.20 -14.93
N PRO A 70 -3.04 -1.12 -16.28
CA PRO A 70 -3.87 -0.14 -16.97
C PRO A 70 -5.33 -0.16 -16.47
N THR A 71 -6.00 1.00 -16.51
CA THR A 71 -7.41 1.13 -16.09
C THR A 71 -8.27 0.06 -16.79
N PRO A 72 -9.01 -0.77 -16.03
CA PRO A 72 -9.79 -1.85 -16.62
C PRO A 72 -11.02 -1.32 -17.36
N GLU A 73 -11.40 -1.99 -18.45
CA GLU A 73 -12.58 -1.63 -19.24
C GLU A 73 -13.90 -1.93 -18.50
N HIS A 74 -13.87 -2.90 -17.57
CA HIS A 74 -15.04 -3.32 -16.80
C HIS A 74 -14.83 -3.14 -15.29
N PRO A 75 -15.92 -2.88 -14.53
CA PRO A 75 -15.89 -2.77 -13.08
C PRO A 75 -15.17 -3.95 -12.42
N PRO A 76 -14.18 -3.69 -11.55
CA PRO A 76 -13.55 -4.76 -10.77
C PRO A 76 -14.44 -5.23 -9.62
N GLN A 77 -14.15 -6.42 -9.09
CA GLN A 77 -14.69 -6.87 -7.79
C GLN A 77 -13.85 -6.32 -6.64
N PHE A 78 -14.47 -5.72 -5.63
CA PHE A 78 -13.75 -5.17 -4.47
C PHE A 78 -14.55 -5.17 -3.16
N GLU A 79 -15.88 -5.28 -3.22
CA GLU A 79 -16.80 -5.02 -2.12
C GLU A 79 -16.60 -5.99 -0.96
N GLY A 80 -16.50 -7.28 -1.24
CA GLY A 80 -16.24 -8.31 -0.22
C GLY A 80 -14.94 -8.07 0.53
N PHE A 81 -13.88 -7.69 -0.19
CA PHE A 81 -12.60 -7.34 0.42
C PHE A 81 -12.73 -6.11 1.32
N VAL A 82 -13.44 -5.07 0.87
CA VAL A 82 -13.69 -3.85 1.67
C VAL A 82 -14.46 -4.16 2.95
N GLN A 83 -15.44 -5.09 2.93
CA GLN A 83 -16.14 -5.48 4.15
C GLN A 83 -15.21 -6.17 5.15
N VAL A 84 -14.36 -7.08 4.68
CA VAL A 84 -13.43 -7.82 5.55
C VAL A 84 -12.43 -6.90 6.24
N ILE A 85 -11.78 -6.00 5.49
CA ILE A 85 -10.79 -5.08 6.06
C ILE A 85 -11.40 -4.05 7.02
N LYS A 86 -12.66 -3.65 6.81
CA LYS A 86 -13.37 -2.76 7.73
C LYS A 86 -13.59 -3.43 9.08
N LEU A 87 -13.88 -4.74 9.07
CA LEU A 87 -13.91 -5.51 10.31
C LEU A 87 -12.53 -5.51 10.97
N PHE A 88 -11.45 -5.87 10.27
CA PHE A 88 -10.11 -5.75 10.86
C PHE A 88 -9.79 -4.36 11.42
N ARG A 89 -10.24 -3.28 10.76
CA ARG A 89 -10.09 -1.92 11.28
C ARG A 89 -10.86 -1.68 12.56
N VAL A 90 -12.07 -2.21 12.71
CA VAL A 90 -12.83 -2.13 13.98
C VAL A 90 -12.05 -2.82 15.10
N MET A 91 -11.52 -4.02 14.87
CA MET A 91 -10.74 -4.74 15.88
C MET A 91 -9.44 -3.98 16.21
N GLN A 92 -8.78 -3.37 15.21
CA GLN A 92 -7.61 -2.52 15.41
C GLN A 92 -7.93 -1.29 16.28
N THR A 93 -9.00 -0.54 15.97
CA THR A 93 -9.34 0.68 16.73
C THR A 93 -9.82 0.40 18.14
N LYS A 94 -10.31 -0.83 18.39
CA LYS A 94 -10.67 -1.33 19.72
C LYS A 94 -9.49 -1.94 20.48
N GLY A 95 -8.31 -2.03 19.89
CA GLY A 95 -7.11 -2.58 20.54
C GLY A 95 -7.11 -4.10 20.72
N VAL A 96 -7.97 -4.82 19.98
CA VAL A 96 -8.10 -6.29 20.07
C VAL A 96 -7.54 -7.01 18.86
N LEU A 97 -6.92 -6.30 17.91
CA LEU A 97 -6.20 -6.89 16.78
C LEU A 97 -4.69 -6.75 16.98
N GLU A 98 -3.97 -7.84 16.83
CA GLU A 98 -2.52 -7.88 16.76
C GLU A 98 -2.08 -8.45 15.41
N VAL A 99 -0.98 -7.92 14.87
CA VAL A 99 -0.38 -8.39 13.63
C VAL A 99 1.05 -8.81 13.91
N ALA A 100 1.37 -10.08 13.69
CA ALA A 100 2.72 -10.61 13.91
C ALA A 100 3.26 -11.27 12.64
N LEU A 101 4.58 -11.44 12.54
CA LEU A 101 5.15 -12.31 11.52
C LEU A 101 4.84 -13.77 11.87
N ASP A 102 4.50 -14.56 10.86
CA ASP A 102 4.39 -15.99 11.06
C ASP A 102 5.81 -16.59 11.21
N SER A 103 6.15 -17.01 12.42
CA SER A 103 7.43 -17.67 12.73
C SER A 103 7.38 -19.18 12.48
N SER A 104 6.24 -19.73 12.04
CA SER A 104 6.10 -21.16 11.79
C SER A 104 6.69 -21.58 10.43
N GLN A 105 7.57 -22.58 10.47
CA GLN A 105 8.06 -23.33 9.30
C GLN A 105 8.66 -22.53 8.13
N GLY A 106 9.39 -21.43 8.38
CA GLY A 106 10.10 -20.71 7.32
C GLY A 106 9.19 -20.12 6.23
N ARG A 107 7.87 -20.01 6.49
CA ARG A 107 6.90 -19.44 5.57
C ARG A 107 6.86 -17.93 5.77
N SER A 108 6.92 -17.17 4.67
CA SER A 108 6.73 -15.72 4.71
C SER A 108 5.24 -15.40 4.80
N GLY A 109 4.73 -15.30 6.03
CA GLY A 109 3.33 -14.95 6.33
C GLY A 109 3.22 -13.90 7.44
N ILE A 110 2.00 -13.40 7.65
CA ILE A 110 1.64 -12.62 8.84
C ILE A 110 0.42 -13.24 9.52
N VAL A 111 0.38 -13.18 10.84
CA VAL A 111 -0.74 -13.63 11.66
C VAL A 111 -1.53 -12.40 12.09
N LEU A 112 -2.83 -12.40 11.81
CA LEU A 112 -3.82 -11.48 12.34
C LEU A 112 -4.49 -12.19 13.53
N GLN A 113 -4.09 -11.82 14.74
CA GLN A 113 -4.62 -12.40 15.98
C GLN A 113 -5.64 -11.43 16.59
N ILE A 114 -6.83 -11.94 16.87
CA ILE A 114 -7.88 -11.23 17.59
C ILE A 114 -7.84 -11.71 19.04
N ALA A 115 -7.98 -10.81 20.01
CA ALA A 115 -8.02 -11.16 21.43
C ALA A 115 -9.23 -12.06 21.74
N ASP A 116 -9.05 -13.05 22.61
CA ASP A 116 -10.09 -14.04 22.92
C ASP A 116 -11.35 -13.40 23.54
N GLU A 117 -11.20 -12.29 24.26
CA GLU A 117 -12.32 -11.49 24.80
C GLU A 117 -13.25 -10.94 23.71
N ALA A 118 -12.76 -10.79 22.47
CA ALA A 118 -13.54 -10.32 21.34
C ALA A 118 -14.19 -11.46 20.53
N LYS A 119 -13.92 -12.72 20.87
CA LYS A 119 -14.39 -13.91 20.13
C LYS A 119 -15.89 -13.89 19.84
N ASP A 120 -16.68 -13.47 20.82
CA ASP A 120 -18.14 -13.49 20.73
C ASP A 120 -18.73 -12.21 20.11
N TRP A 121 -17.91 -11.22 19.77
CA TRP A 121 -18.37 -9.96 19.19
C TRP A 121 -19.09 -10.19 17.84
N PRO A 122 -20.15 -9.42 17.54
CA PRO A 122 -20.85 -9.51 16.26
C PRO A 122 -19.92 -9.35 15.05
N GLU A 123 -18.92 -8.48 15.15
CA GLU A 123 -17.94 -8.20 14.12
C GLU A 123 -17.03 -9.40 13.85
N VAL A 124 -16.60 -10.12 14.89
CA VAL A 124 -15.78 -11.33 14.74
C VAL A 124 -16.59 -12.44 14.08
N ARG A 125 -17.86 -12.63 14.47
CA ARG A 125 -18.74 -13.60 13.81
C ARG A 125 -18.96 -13.26 12.33
N LYS A 126 -19.18 -11.98 12.00
CA LYS A 126 -19.29 -11.51 10.61
C LYS A 126 -18.00 -11.78 9.84
N LEU A 127 -16.84 -11.50 10.45
CA LEU A 127 -15.52 -11.75 9.85
C LEU A 127 -15.33 -13.24 9.55
N SER A 128 -15.67 -14.11 10.51
CA SER A 128 -15.60 -15.55 10.32
C SER A 128 -16.49 -16.02 9.17
N GLY A 129 -17.70 -15.45 9.04
CA GLY A 129 -18.61 -15.72 7.93
C GLY A 129 -18.05 -15.30 6.57
N TYR A 130 -17.47 -14.10 6.46
CA TYR A 130 -16.81 -13.68 5.21
C TYR A 130 -15.61 -14.57 4.85
N LEU A 131 -14.84 -15.02 5.85
CA LEU A 131 -13.60 -15.78 5.65
C LEU A 131 -13.82 -17.31 5.62
N GLY A 132 -15.05 -17.80 5.75
CA GLY A 132 -15.37 -19.23 5.72
C GLY A 132 -14.76 -20.01 6.88
N THR A 133 -14.69 -19.39 8.07
CA THR A 133 -14.15 -20.01 9.30
C THR A 133 -15.26 -20.22 10.33
N ALA A 134 -15.00 -21.06 11.34
CA ALA A 134 -15.96 -21.28 12.42
C ALA A 134 -16.31 -19.95 13.14
N PRO A 135 -17.55 -19.76 13.61
CA PRO A 135 -17.92 -18.56 14.37
C PRO A 135 -16.98 -18.33 15.56
N GLY A 136 -16.49 -17.09 15.71
CA GLY A 136 -15.55 -16.74 16.76
C GLY A 136 -14.12 -17.22 16.47
N HIS A 137 -13.77 -17.44 15.21
CA HIS A 137 -12.38 -17.73 14.85
C HIS A 137 -11.52 -16.46 15.02
N THR A 138 -10.46 -16.55 15.82
CA THR A 138 -9.65 -15.39 16.23
C THR A 138 -8.27 -15.33 15.58
N ARG A 139 -7.82 -16.37 14.88
CA ARG A 139 -6.45 -16.43 14.35
C ARG A 139 -6.41 -16.64 12.84
N TYR A 140 -6.12 -15.59 12.08
CA TYR A 140 -6.00 -15.68 10.63
C TYR A 140 -4.53 -15.58 10.20
N VAL A 141 -4.07 -16.47 9.32
CA VAL A 141 -2.71 -16.44 8.78
C VAL A 141 -2.77 -16.04 7.31
N LEU A 142 -2.20 -14.89 6.97
CA LEU A 142 -2.07 -14.44 5.59
C LEU A 142 -0.72 -14.89 5.02
N SER A 143 -0.73 -15.56 3.87
CA SER A 143 0.50 -15.96 3.19
C SER A 143 0.37 -15.93 1.67
N ASN A 144 1.48 -15.73 0.96
CA ASN A 144 1.48 -15.76 -0.51
C ASN A 144 1.47 -17.20 -1.07
N ASN A 145 1.82 -18.17 -0.24
CA ASN A 145 1.94 -19.56 -0.65
C ASN A 145 0.61 -20.30 -0.45
N LYS A 146 0.29 -21.17 -1.41
CA LYS A 146 -0.94 -21.94 -1.37
C LYS A 146 -0.72 -23.20 -0.54
N THR A 147 -0.80 -23.13 0.79
CA THR A 147 -0.42 -24.30 1.59
C THR A 147 -0.93 -24.24 3.02
N THR A 148 -2.19 -24.68 3.22
CA THR A 148 -2.66 -25.69 4.20
C THR A 148 -4.20 -25.70 4.19
N ASN A 149 -4.84 -26.86 4.40
CA ASN A 149 -6.29 -26.96 4.66
C ASN A 149 -6.64 -26.53 6.10
N GLU A 150 -5.75 -25.76 6.75
CA GLU A 150 -5.94 -25.31 8.11
C GLU A 150 -6.97 -24.18 8.13
N PRO A 151 -7.99 -24.27 8.99
CA PRO A 151 -8.92 -23.17 9.20
C PRO A 151 -8.16 -21.88 9.55
N GLY A 152 -8.50 -20.78 8.88
CA GLY A 152 -7.89 -19.47 9.13
C GLY A 152 -6.64 -19.16 8.29
N HIS A 153 -6.09 -20.12 7.54
CA HIS A 153 -5.03 -19.84 6.58
C HIS A 153 -5.60 -19.27 5.27
N ILE A 154 -5.20 -18.06 4.91
CA ILE A 154 -5.76 -17.30 3.80
C ILE A 154 -4.65 -16.93 2.82
N GLN A 155 -4.77 -17.43 1.61
CA GLN A 155 -3.86 -17.06 0.54
C GLN A 155 -4.06 -15.60 0.13
N THR A 156 -2.98 -14.84 0.05
CA THR A 156 -2.96 -13.46 -0.43
C THR A 156 -2.16 -13.32 -1.72
N VAL A 157 -2.43 -12.27 -2.47
CA VAL A 157 -1.53 -11.78 -3.52
C VAL A 157 -1.26 -10.32 -3.24
N THR A 158 0.02 -9.96 -3.09
CA THR A 158 0.43 -8.59 -2.86
C THR A 158 0.62 -7.84 -4.17
N ARG A 159 0.38 -6.52 -4.16
CA ARG A 159 0.76 -5.61 -5.25
C ARG A 159 2.25 -5.32 -5.17
N SER A 160 2.85 -5.04 -6.31
CA SER A 160 4.12 -4.30 -6.36
C SER A 160 3.88 -2.82 -6.11
N LEU A 161 4.96 -2.04 -5.95
CA LEU A 161 4.83 -0.58 -5.86
C LEU A 161 4.18 -0.01 -7.14
N LEU A 162 4.55 -0.53 -8.31
CA LEU A 162 3.90 -0.16 -9.57
C LEU A 162 2.41 -0.48 -9.55
N GLY A 163 2.03 -1.66 -9.05
CA GLY A 163 0.64 -2.04 -8.91
C GLY A 163 -0.13 -1.12 -7.96
N ILE A 164 0.49 -0.67 -6.87
CA ILE A 164 -0.12 0.33 -5.97
C ILE A 164 -0.32 1.66 -6.70
N MET A 165 0.66 2.11 -7.49
CA MET A 165 0.53 3.34 -8.28
C MET A 165 -0.58 3.25 -9.34
N PHE A 166 -0.72 2.11 -10.02
CA PHE A 166 -1.84 1.87 -10.94
C PHE A 166 -3.20 1.83 -10.23
N TYR A 167 -3.25 1.24 -9.03
CA TYR A 167 -4.47 1.20 -8.24
C TYR A 167 -4.87 2.61 -7.80
N LEU A 168 -3.89 3.40 -7.32
CA LEU A 168 -4.11 4.79 -6.91
C LEU A 168 -4.34 5.75 -8.09
N SER A 169 -3.88 5.44 -9.30
CA SER A 169 -4.16 6.29 -10.47
C SER A 169 -5.65 6.32 -10.81
N GLN A 170 -6.43 5.32 -10.38
CA GLN A 170 -7.88 5.34 -10.50
C GLN A 170 -8.56 6.42 -9.63
N ALA A 171 -7.84 7.02 -8.67
CA ALA A 171 -8.30 8.16 -7.87
C ALA A 171 -8.08 9.52 -8.55
N VAL A 172 -7.50 9.54 -9.75
CA VAL A 172 -7.23 10.78 -10.49
C VAL A 172 -8.47 11.21 -11.28
N GLU A 173 -9.00 12.38 -10.94
CA GLU A 173 -10.13 12.98 -11.64
C GLU A 173 -9.63 13.55 -12.97
N SER A 174 -9.84 12.78 -14.04
CA SER A 174 -9.42 13.19 -15.39
C SER A 174 -10.27 14.36 -15.91
N PRO A 175 -9.68 15.38 -16.55
CA PRO A 175 -10.42 16.49 -17.13
C PRO A 175 -11.48 16.02 -18.14
N GLU A 176 -12.65 16.64 -18.12
CA GLU A 176 -13.76 16.25 -19.00
C GLU A 176 -13.40 16.37 -20.49
N SER A 177 -12.56 17.35 -20.85
CA SER A 177 -12.03 17.50 -22.21
C SER A 177 -11.20 16.29 -22.66
N HIS A 178 -10.41 15.68 -21.76
CA HIS A 178 -9.60 14.50 -22.04
C HIS A 178 -10.45 13.23 -22.16
N ARG A 179 -11.51 13.15 -21.34
CA ARG A 179 -12.50 12.06 -21.37
C ARG A 179 -13.22 12.05 -22.72
N LYS A 180 -13.76 13.21 -23.15
CA LYS A 180 -14.45 13.36 -24.44
C LYS A 180 -13.56 13.11 -25.65
N SER A 181 -12.27 13.45 -25.57
CA SER A 181 -11.33 13.24 -26.67
C SER A 181 -10.67 11.85 -26.70
N GLY A 182 -11.14 10.89 -25.89
CA GLY A 182 -10.61 9.52 -25.87
C GLY A 182 -9.18 9.37 -25.36
N LYS A 183 -8.67 10.34 -24.58
CA LYS A 183 -7.29 10.30 -24.03
C LYS A 183 -7.16 9.42 -22.79
N VAL A 184 -8.28 9.01 -22.20
CA VAL A 184 -8.34 8.21 -20.98
C VAL A 184 -9.29 7.04 -21.18
N THR A 185 -8.94 5.89 -20.63
CA THR A 185 -9.84 4.73 -20.57
C THR A 185 -10.96 5.02 -19.58
N ILE A 186 -12.20 4.76 -20.00
CA ILE A 186 -13.37 4.90 -19.14
C ILE A 186 -13.91 3.50 -18.85
N THR A 187 -13.88 3.10 -17.58
CA THR A 187 -14.49 1.85 -17.13
C THR A 187 -16.01 1.94 -17.23
N ARG A 188 -16.64 0.97 -17.90
CA ARG A 188 -18.09 0.94 -18.11
C ARG A 188 -18.70 -0.39 -17.68
N HIS A 189 -19.87 -0.30 -17.06
CA HIS A 189 -20.75 -1.45 -16.83
C HIS A 189 -21.20 -2.04 -18.18
N LYS A 190 -21.71 -3.28 -18.16
CA LYS A 190 -22.31 -3.90 -19.35
C LYS A 190 -23.49 -3.09 -19.91
N SER A 191 -24.16 -2.29 -19.07
CA SER A 191 -25.21 -1.35 -19.46
C SER A 191 -24.70 -0.11 -20.20
N GLY A 192 -23.38 0.14 -20.24
CA GLY A 192 -22.77 1.34 -20.80
C GLY A 192 -22.54 2.48 -19.78
N GLU A 193 -23.15 2.38 -18.59
CA GLU A 193 -22.97 3.34 -17.49
C GLU A 193 -21.50 3.40 -17.04
N GLU A 194 -21.02 4.60 -16.73
CA GLU A 194 -19.66 4.80 -16.23
C GLU A 194 -19.52 4.30 -14.80
N PHE A 195 -18.46 3.54 -14.55
CA PHE A 195 -18.16 3.07 -13.20
C PHE A 195 -17.53 4.19 -12.37
N ASP A 196 -18.10 4.44 -11.19
CA ASP A 196 -17.58 5.41 -10.24
C ASP A 196 -16.43 4.84 -9.40
N TRP A 197 -15.19 5.15 -9.80
CA TRP A 197 -13.98 4.76 -9.07
C TRP A 197 -13.88 5.35 -7.66
N LYS A 198 -14.65 6.39 -7.32
CA LYS A 198 -14.70 6.92 -5.94
C LYS A 198 -15.19 5.87 -4.95
N LYS A 199 -15.98 4.88 -5.39
CA LYS A 199 -16.40 3.73 -4.59
C LYS A 199 -15.24 2.82 -4.17
N VAL A 200 -14.14 2.81 -4.95
CA VAL A 200 -12.99 1.92 -4.75
C VAL A 200 -11.82 2.63 -4.08
N THR A 201 -11.54 3.88 -4.46
CA THR A 201 -10.33 4.61 -4.03
C THR A 201 -10.59 6.00 -3.45
N GLY A 202 -11.82 6.51 -3.52
CA GLY A 202 -12.12 7.93 -3.23
C GLY A 202 -11.91 8.35 -1.78
N ASP A 203 -11.97 7.41 -0.84
CA ASP A 203 -11.64 7.63 0.57
C ASP A 203 -10.15 7.42 0.90
N LEU A 204 -9.38 6.80 -0.02
CA LEU A 204 -7.93 6.65 0.09
C LEU A 204 -7.21 7.87 -0.47
N LEU A 205 -7.54 8.25 -1.70
CA LEU A 205 -6.87 9.31 -2.43
C LEU A 205 -7.90 10.03 -3.29
N ARG A 206 -7.71 11.33 -3.48
CA ARG A 206 -8.41 12.12 -4.48
C ARG A 206 -7.41 13.11 -5.09
N VAL A 207 -7.21 13.00 -6.40
CA VAL A 207 -6.39 13.94 -7.15
C VAL A 207 -7.32 14.72 -8.06
N HIS A 208 -7.45 16.01 -7.79
CA HIS A 208 -8.25 16.92 -8.59
C HIS A 208 -7.50 17.32 -9.86
N SER A 209 -8.24 17.80 -10.86
CA SER A 209 -7.66 18.44 -12.03
C SER A 209 -8.38 19.75 -12.34
N GLN A 210 -7.61 20.73 -12.82
CA GLN A 210 -8.14 22.02 -13.25
C GLN A 210 -7.17 22.71 -14.22
N TYR A 211 -7.67 23.69 -14.98
CA TYR A 211 -6.87 24.38 -16.00
C TYR A 211 -5.85 25.35 -15.39
N LEU A 212 -6.28 26.14 -14.39
CA LEU A 212 -5.43 27.13 -13.72
C LEU A 212 -4.60 26.51 -12.60
N ILE A 213 -3.50 27.15 -12.23
CA ILE A 213 -2.69 26.69 -11.09
C ILE A 213 -3.54 26.65 -9.81
N PRO A 214 -3.43 25.58 -8.98
CA PRO A 214 -4.19 25.49 -7.74
C PRO A 214 -3.53 26.27 -6.60
N ASP A 215 -4.33 27.06 -5.89
CA ASP A 215 -3.86 27.89 -4.76
C ASP A 215 -3.74 27.09 -3.44
N THR A 216 -4.47 25.98 -3.33
CA THR A 216 -4.60 25.16 -2.10
C THR A 216 -3.97 23.78 -2.22
N ALA A 217 -3.01 23.59 -3.13
CA ALA A 217 -2.41 22.29 -3.36
C ALA A 217 -1.28 21.97 -2.36
N SER A 218 -1.35 20.78 -1.74
CA SER A 218 -0.23 20.20 -1.00
C SER A 218 0.86 19.65 -1.92
N VAL A 219 0.44 19.11 -3.07
CA VAL A 219 1.30 18.73 -4.18
C VAL A 219 0.54 19.00 -5.48
N ALA A 220 1.22 19.55 -6.48
CA ALA A 220 0.66 19.82 -7.79
C ALA A 220 1.66 19.48 -8.89
N VAL A 221 1.15 18.97 -10.01
CA VAL A 221 1.94 18.71 -11.21
C VAL A 221 1.18 19.22 -12.43
N TYR A 222 1.87 19.95 -13.30
CA TYR A 222 1.33 20.34 -14.59
C TYR A 222 1.57 19.21 -15.60
N TYR A 223 0.50 18.75 -16.25
CA TYR A 223 0.59 17.71 -17.26
C TYR A 223 -0.36 18.02 -18.42
N ARG A 224 0.21 18.10 -19.62
CA ARG A 224 -0.45 18.55 -20.86
C ARG A 224 -0.93 19.99 -20.77
N ASP A 225 -2.18 20.20 -20.39
CA ASP A 225 -2.94 21.45 -20.39
C ASP A 225 -3.70 21.66 -19.07
N HIS A 226 -3.44 20.83 -18.06
CA HIS A 226 -4.11 20.89 -16.75
C HIS A 226 -3.10 20.68 -15.61
N TRP A 227 -3.44 21.27 -14.46
CA TRP A 227 -2.84 20.96 -13.18
C TRP A 227 -3.58 19.81 -12.52
N PHE A 228 -2.82 18.83 -12.02
CA PHE A 228 -3.32 17.75 -11.19
C PHE A 228 -2.77 17.92 -9.78
N TYR A 229 -3.63 17.85 -8.77
CA TYR A 229 -3.23 18.19 -7.41
C TYR A 229 -3.98 17.44 -6.32
N VAL A 230 -3.33 17.32 -5.16
CA VAL A 230 -3.97 16.92 -3.91
C VAL A 230 -4.24 18.18 -3.10
N ASP A 231 -5.51 18.44 -2.81
CA ASP A 231 -5.92 19.56 -1.97
C ASP A 231 -5.33 19.44 -0.55
N ASP A 232 -4.80 20.54 -0.02
CA ASP A 232 -4.11 20.56 1.27
C ASP A 232 -5.04 20.30 2.46
N SER A 233 -6.35 20.54 2.32
CA SER A 233 -7.34 20.16 3.34
C SER A 233 -7.63 18.66 3.38
N ASN A 234 -7.24 17.90 2.33
CA ASN A 234 -7.52 16.47 2.23
C ASN A 234 -6.47 15.62 2.97
N LEU A 235 -6.62 15.54 4.29
CA LEU A 235 -5.72 14.78 5.16
C LEU A 235 -5.64 13.28 4.82
N SER A 236 -6.75 12.68 4.35
CA SER A 236 -6.75 11.27 3.95
C SER A 236 -5.85 11.02 2.74
N SER A 237 -5.94 11.89 1.73
CA SER A 237 -5.09 11.84 0.54
C SER A 237 -3.61 12.07 0.88
N LYS A 238 -3.30 13.07 1.73
CA LYS A 238 -1.93 13.30 2.22
C LYS A 238 -1.37 12.10 2.99
N SER A 239 -2.21 11.44 3.80
CA SER A 239 -1.84 10.23 4.53
C SER A 239 -1.52 9.07 3.59
N THR A 240 -2.33 8.87 2.55
CA THR A 240 -2.09 7.83 1.53
C THR A 240 -0.84 8.10 0.71
N PHE A 241 -0.57 9.36 0.36
CA PHE A 241 0.66 9.76 -0.32
C PHE A 241 1.90 9.50 0.54
N SER A 242 1.82 9.82 1.84
CA SER A 242 2.90 9.55 2.81
C SER A 242 3.14 8.05 2.99
N LEU A 243 2.07 7.24 3.05
CA LEU A 243 2.18 5.79 3.11
C LEU A 243 2.84 5.20 1.85
N LEU A 244 2.51 5.71 0.66
CA LEU A 244 3.16 5.30 -0.59
C LEU A 244 4.67 5.58 -0.56
N ALA A 245 5.08 6.75 -0.07
CA ALA A 245 6.48 7.11 0.10
C ALA A 245 7.19 6.18 1.10
N GLN A 246 6.54 5.82 2.20
CA GLN A 246 7.09 4.90 3.20
C GLN A 246 7.22 3.46 2.65
N ILE A 247 6.23 2.98 1.89
CA ILE A 247 6.32 1.69 1.20
C ILE A 247 7.52 1.69 0.25
N PHE A 248 7.71 2.74 -0.54
CA PHE A 248 8.87 2.89 -1.42
C PHE A 248 10.20 2.86 -0.64
N ALA A 249 10.31 3.59 0.47
CA ALA A 249 11.50 3.59 1.31
C ALA A 249 11.81 2.20 1.90
N LEU A 250 10.79 1.47 2.37
CA LEU A 250 10.96 0.11 2.89
C LEU A 250 11.36 -0.91 1.79
N GLN A 251 10.86 -0.74 0.57
CA GLN A 251 11.33 -1.52 -0.59
C GLN A 251 12.79 -1.19 -0.94
N ALA A 252 13.23 0.03 -0.68
CA ALA A 252 14.59 0.46 -0.96
C ALA A 252 15.62 -0.08 0.05
N GLY A 253 15.25 -0.20 1.33
CA GLY A 253 16.15 -0.64 2.41
C GLY A 253 16.40 -2.15 2.52
N ASN A 254 15.60 -3.00 1.85
CA ASN A 254 15.69 -4.47 1.95
C ASN A 254 16.83 -5.12 1.13
N ILE A 255 17.81 -4.36 0.65
CA ILE A 255 18.99 -4.94 -0.02
C ILE A 255 20.04 -5.31 1.03
N LYS A 256 20.38 -6.60 1.13
CA LYS A 256 21.69 -7.00 1.64
C LYS A 256 22.72 -6.58 0.60
N ASP A 257 23.32 -5.41 0.75
CA ASP A 257 24.43 -4.98 -0.11
C ASP A 257 25.65 -5.84 0.27
N VAL A 258 26.00 -6.80 -0.58
CA VAL A 258 27.34 -7.39 -0.61
C VAL A 258 28.02 -6.79 -1.83
N SER A 259 28.49 -5.57 -1.71
CA SER A 259 29.37 -4.95 -2.71
C SER A 259 30.44 -4.18 -1.95
N PRO A 260 31.74 -4.44 -2.20
CA PRO A 260 32.81 -3.78 -1.47
C PRO A 260 32.74 -2.28 -1.75
N MET A 261 32.67 -1.50 -0.68
CA MET A 261 32.65 -0.05 -0.75
C MET A 261 34.07 0.45 -1.03
N LEU A 262 34.34 0.85 -2.28
CA LEU A 262 35.60 1.50 -2.62
C LEU A 262 35.55 2.94 -2.10
N THR A 263 36.33 3.23 -1.06
CA THR A 263 36.51 4.60 -0.56
C THR A 263 37.81 5.15 -1.14
N LEU A 264 37.72 6.29 -1.82
CA LEU A 264 38.89 7.07 -2.20
C LEU A 264 39.04 8.20 -1.17
N PRO A 265 40.18 8.30 -0.46
CA PRO A 265 40.44 9.43 0.41
C PRO A 265 40.62 10.68 -0.45
N ILE A 266 39.97 11.77 -0.05
CA ILE A 266 40.28 13.11 -0.56
C ILE A 266 41.29 13.71 0.41
N GLY A 267 42.54 13.70 0.02
CA GLY A 267 43.66 14.18 0.83
C GLY A 267 44.92 14.30 -0.01
N GLY A 268 45.06 15.45 -0.66
CA GLY A 268 46.30 16.04 -1.15
C GLY A 268 46.30 17.50 -0.76
#